data_AF-A0A1B8P159-F1
#
_entry.id   AF-A0A1B8P159-F1
#
_cell.length_a   1.000
_cell.length_b   1.000
_cell.length_c   1.000
_cell.angle_alpha   90.00
_cell.angle_beta   90.00
_cell.angle_gamma   90.00
#
_symmetry.space_group_name_H-M   'P 1'
#
loop_
_entity.id
_entity.type
_entity.pdbx_description
1 polymer ?
#
loop_
_entity_poly.entity_id
_entity_poly.type
_entity_poly.pdbx_seq_one_letter_code
_entity_poly.pdbx_strand_id
1 'polypeptide(L)' 'MIQLPRFHVAPLIERGELVEVLPEWPKPTLPLHAVYPQRRQLSPRVRVFLDWITSIYAAW' A
#
# COMPACT_ATOMS: atom_id res chain seq x y z
N MET A 1 0.54 -17.38 -14.78
CA MET A 1 -0.20 -16.19 -14.34
C MET A 1 0.24 -15.86 -12.92
N ILE A 2 0.64 -14.63 -12.63
CA ILE A 2 1.12 -14.19 -11.30
C ILE A 2 0.32 -12.97 -10.86
N GLN A 3 0.04 -12.85 -9.56
CA GLN A 3 -0.59 -11.65 -9.00
C GLN A 3 0.50 -10.66 -8.55
N LEU A 4 0.50 -9.48 -9.15
CA LEU A 4 1.45 -8.40 -8.84
C LEU A 4 0.70 -7.21 -8.23
N PRO A 5 1.30 -6.46 -7.28
CA PRO A 5 0.71 -5.22 -6.80
C PRO A 5 0.54 -4.21 -7.95
N ARG A 6 -0.68 -3.66 -8.09
CA ARG A 6 -1.05 -2.81 -9.23
C ARG A 6 -0.12 -1.62 -9.44
N PHE A 7 0.38 -1.02 -8.37
CA PHE A 7 1.27 0.14 -8.44
C PHE A 7 2.62 -0.14 -9.13
N HIS A 8 3.12 -1.38 -9.12
CA HIS A 8 4.35 -1.74 -9.85
C HIS A 8 4.11 -1.97 -11.34
N VAL A 9 2.90 -2.44 -11.71
CA VAL A 9 2.59 -2.91 -13.06
C VAL A 9 1.71 -1.94 -13.86
N ALA A 10 1.14 -0.91 -13.22
CA ALA A 10 0.30 0.07 -13.91
C ALA A 10 0.97 0.66 -15.17
N PRO A 11 2.26 1.05 -15.15
CA PRO A 11 2.91 1.60 -16.35
C PRO A 11 3.05 0.56 -17.47
N LEU A 12 3.20 -0.72 -17.13
CA LEU A 12 3.33 -1.80 -18.11
C LEU A 12 1.97 -2.16 -18.74
N ILE A 13 0.89 -2.07 -17.95
CA ILE A 13 -0.47 -2.24 -18.44
C ILE A 13 -0.84 -1.07 -19.37
N GLU A 14 -0.51 0.17 -18.98
CA GLU A 14 -0.74 1.37 -19.80
C GLU A 14 0.02 1.32 -21.13
N ARG A 15 1.24 0.76 -21.14
CA ARG A 15 2.04 0.55 -22.36
C ARG A 15 1.61 -0.67 -23.19
N GLY A 16 0.63 -1.46 -22.72
CA GLY A 16 0.17 -2.68 -23.41
C GLY A 16 1.16 -3.84 -23.35
N GLU A 17 2.22 -3.74 -22.55
CA GLU A 17 3.18 -4.83 -22.31
C GLU A 17 2.62 -5.90 -21.37
N LEU A 18 1.64 -5.52 -20.54
CA LEU A 18 0.89 -6.43 -19.67
C LEU A 18 -0.62 -6.29 -19.92
N VAL A 19 -1.31 -7.42 -19.83
CA VAL A 19 -2.78 -7.49 -19.92
C VAL A 19 -3.33 -8.04 -18.61
N GLU A 20 -4.35 -7.37 -18.08
CA GLU A 20 -5.10 -7.85 -16.93
C GLU A 20 -5.95 -9.06 -17.32
N VAL A 21 -5.82 -10.14 -16.55
CA VAL A 21 -6.60 -11.37 -16.70
C VAL A 21 -7.53 -11.51 -15.51
N LEU A 22 -8.78 -11.92 -15.75
CA LEU A 22 -9.82 -12.12 -14.72
C LEU A 22 -10.16 -10.86 -13.90
N PRO A 23 -10.59 -9.75 -14.53
CA PRO A 23 -10.91 -8.50 -13.82
C PRO A 23 -12.07 -8.64 -12.81
N GLU A 24 -12.93 -9.64 -13.00
CA GLU A 24 -14.08 -9.95 -12.12
C GLU A 24 -13.66 -10.54 -10.75
N TRP A 25 -12.38 -10.89 -10.57
CA TRP A 25 -11.87 -11.58 -9.38
C TRP A 25 -10.83 -10.73 -8.66
N PRO A 26 -11.24 -9.62 -8.01
CA PRO A 26 -10.31 -8.73 -7.35
C PRO A 26 -9.60 -9.42 -6.18
N LYS A 27 -8.32 -9.10 -6.01
CA LYS A 27 -7.54 -9.54 -4.84
C LYS A 27 -8.09 -8.86 -3.58
N PRO A 28 -8.15 -9.57 -2.42
CA PRO A 28 -8.47 -8.94 -1.15
C PRO A 28 -7.53 -7.77 -0.83
N THR A 29 -8.08 -6.70 -0.27
CA THR A 29 -7.31 -5.55 0.20
C THR A 29 -6.24 -6.00 1.18
N LEU A 30 -4.99 -5.63 0.92
CA LEU A 30 -3.87 -5.89 1.81
C LEU A 30 -3.77 -4.72 2.81
N PRO A 31 -4.07 -4.92 4.10
CA PRO A 31 -3.95 -3.85 5.07
C PRO A 31 -2.49 -3.44 5.25
N LEU A 32 -2.24 -2.12 5.27
CA LEU A 32 -0.93 -1.57 5.59
C LEU A 32 -0.80 -1.42 7.11
N HIS A 33 0.22 -2.03 7.69
CA HIS A 33 0.48 -1.97 9.14
C HIS A 33 1.77 -1.21 9.43
N ALA A 34 1.69 -0.21 10.31
CA ALA A 34 2.87 0.45 10.88
C ALA A 34 3.28 -0.25 12.18
N VAL A 35 4.43 -0.93 12.18
CA VAL A 35 4.93 -1.70 13.34
C VAL A 35 6.04 -0.93 14.04
N TYR A 36 5.92 -0.75 15.35
CA TYR A 36 6.92 -0.10 16.19
C TYR A 36 6.97 -0.73 17.59
N PRO A 37 8.12 -0.69 18.29
CA PRO A 37 8.23 -1.21 19.64
C PRO A 37 7.28 -0.47 20.59
N GLN A 38 6.54 -1.22 21.41
CA GLN A 38 5.67 -0.67 22.44
C GLN A 38 6.51 -0.05 23.57
N ARG A 39 7.02 1.16 23.36
CA ARG A 39 7.62 1.98 24.42
C ARG A 39 6.52 2.81 25.05
N ARG A 40 6.47 2.82 26.39
CA ARG A 40 5.48 3.57 27.21
C ARG A 40 5.38 5.05 26.84
N GLN A 41 6.45 5.62 26.27
CA GLN A 41 6.44 6.91 25.58
C GLN A 41 7.01 6.74 24.17
N LEU A 42 6.14 6.75 23.16
CA LEU A 42 6.54 6.95 21.77
C LEU A 42 7.28 8.29 21.67
N SER A 43 8.45 8.30 21.02
CA SER A 43 9.15 9.55 20.74
C SER A 43 8.22 10.47 19.93
N PRO A 44 8.14 11.78 20.25
CA PRO A 44 7.34 12.74 19.50
C PRO A 44 7.61 12.69 17.99
N ARG A 45 8.85 12.40 17.59
CA ARG A 45 9.26 12.26 16.18
C ARG A 45 8.56 11.08 15.48
N VAL A 46 8.39 9.96 16.16
CA VAL A 46 7.70 8.78 15.60
C VAL A 46 6.21 9.07 15.47
N ARG A 47 5.60 9.77 16.44
CA ARG A 47 4.19 10.17 16.37
C ARG A 47 3.93 11.08 15.17
N VAL A 48 4.70 12.14 15.00
CA VAL A 48 4.55 13.07 13.86
C VAL A 48 4.73 12.34 12.52
N PHE A 49 5.67 11.39 12.44
CA PHE A 49 5.84 10.56 11.25
C PHE A 49 4.61 9.66 10.98
N LEU A 50 4.06 9.03 12.02
CA LEU A 50 2.86 8.22 11.90
C LEU A 50 1.63 9.05 11.53
N ASP A 51 1.48 10.25 12.08
CA ASP A 51 0.38 11.16 11.74
C ASP A 51 0.48 11.61 10.28
N TRP A 52 1.70 11.94 9.82
CA TRP A 52 1.97 12.30 8.43
C TRP A 52 1.75 11.14 7.44
N ILE A 53 2.22 9.93 7.77
CA ILE A 53 2.01 8.78 6.87
C ILE A 53 0.53 8.40 6.84
N THR A 54 -0.16 8.48 7.97
CA THR A 54 -1.60 8.24 8.03
C THR A 54 -2.36 9.26 7.18
N SER A 55 -1.96 10.54 7.16
CA SER A 55 -2.64 11.53 6.29
C SER A 55 -2.44 11.25 4.80
N ILE A 56 -1.29 10.69 4.40
CA ILE A 56 -1.03 10.27 3.00
C ILE A 56 -1.87 9.05 2.61
N TYR A 57 -1.98 8.08 3.52
CA TYR A 57 -2.69 6.82 3.26
C TYR A 57 -4.16 6.82 3.68
N ALA A 58 -4.66 7.89 4.32
CA ALA A 58 -6.07 8.01 4.72
C ALA A 58 -7.03 8.17 3.53
N ALA A 59 -6.51 8.51 2.35
CA ALA A 59 -7.26 8.67 1.10
C ALA A 59 -7.26 7.41 0.21
N TRP A 60 -6.80 6.27 0.74
CA TRP A 60 -6.84 4.96 0.08
C TRP A 60 -8.09 4.16 0.46
#